data_AF-A0A353YVQ7-F1
#
_entry.id   AF-A0A353YVQ7-F1
#
_cell.length_a   1.000
_cell.length_b   1.000
_cell.length_c   1.000
_cell.angle_alpha   90.00
_cell.angle_beta   90.00
_cell.angle_gamma   90.00
#
_symmetry.space_group_name_H-M   'P 1'
#
loop_
_entity.id
_entity.type
_entity.pdbx_description
1 polymer ?
#
loop_
_entity_poly.entity_id
_entity_poly.type
_entity_poly.pdbx_seq_one_letter_code
_entity_poly.pdbx_strand_id
1 'polypeptide(L)'
;MIYFTDEELDRLITEDVPYFDMTTRLARFGSQLAKIQFFTKDSTVICGTEEVMRLFSKLNITPTLVTLSGEHIDANVKFLEAEGLAKHLHTIWRISSNLLSYASGIATRTKLMVETAKKINPDIIITGTRKTIPYTRKIVAKAILVGGGNINRLSLSENILLFRNHYKFFGGLNGLLRKFEQIKKDAAGKPISIEADNG
;
A
#
# COMPACT_ATOMS: atom_id res chain seq x y z
N MET A 1 -0.40 -5.80 11.23
CA MET A 1 0.89 -5.30 10.72
C MET A 1 1.19 -5.99 9.39
N ILE A 2 1.45 -5.24 8.31
CA ILE A 2 1.93 -5.83 7.04
C ILE A 2 3.46 -5.74 7.05
N TYR A 3 4.11 -6.89 6.88
CA TYR A 3 5.56 -6.97 6.95
C TYR A 3 6.22 -6.76 5.58
N PHE A 4 7.17 -5.83 5.54
CA PHE A 4 8.08 -5.60 4.41
C PHE A 4 9.44 -6.22 4.73
N THR A 5 10.02 -7.01 3.84
CA THR A 5 11.37 -7.55 4.04
C THR A 5 12.41 -6.46 3.78
N ASP A 6 13.63 -6.62 4.30
CA ASP A 6 14.72 -5.71 3.93
C ASP A 6 14.99 -5.75 2.43
N GLU A 7 14.91 -6.93 1.80
CA GLU A 7 15.04 -7.09 0.34
C GLU A 7 14.00 -6.29 -0.45
N GLU A 8 12.76 -6.20 0.02
CA GLU A 8 11.73 -5.37 -0.61
C GLU A 8 12.07 -3.88 -0.50
N LEU A 9 12.63 -3.43 0.63
CA LEU A 9 13.04 -2.04 0.82
C LEU A 9 14.33 -1.71 0.05
N ASP A 10 15.29 -2.63 0.03
CA ASP A 10 16.52 -2.52 -0.76
C ASP A 10 16.19 -2.36 -2.24
N ARG A 11 15.21 -3.13 -2.74
CA ARG A 11 14.74 -2.99 -4.12
C ARG A 11 14.27 -1.58 -4.47
N LEU A 12 13.61 -0.88 -3.54
CA LEU A 12 13.19 0.52 -3.76
C LEU A 12 14.41 1.45 -3.90
N ILE A 13 15.46 1.23 -3.10
CA ILE A 13 16.70 2.02 -3.18
C ILE A 13 17.45 1.71 -4.47
N THR A 14 17.63 0.43 -4.80
CA THR A 14 18.41 0.02 -5.97
C THR A 14 17.73 0.33 -7.30
N GLU A 15 16.41 0.52 -7.31
CA GLU A 15 15.69 0.92 -8.53
C GLU A 15 15.99 2.38 -8.90
N ASP A 16 16.03 3.30 -7.93
CA ASP A 16 16.34 4.72 -8.15
C ASP A 16 17.86 5.00 -8.17
N VAL A 17 18.65 4.22 -7.41
CA VAL A 17 20.12 4.36 -7.31
C VAL A 17 20.82 3.01 -7.55
N PRO A 18 20.79 2.47 -8.79
CA PRO A 18 21.40 1.16 -9.09
C PRO A 18 22.93 1.15 -9.01
N TYR A 19 23.57 2.30 -9.18
CA TYR A 19 25.04 2.43 -9.16
C TYR A 19 25.49 3.54 -8.20
N PHE A 20 25.20 4.79 -8.53
CA PHE A 20 25.46 5.96 -7.69
C PHE A 20 24.66 7.17 -8.19
N ASP A 21 24.44 8.15 -7.30
CA ASP A 21 23.83 9.45 -7.65
C ASP A 21 24.88 10.38 -8.30
N MET A 22 24.75 10.58 -9.61
CA MET A 22 25.63 11.44 -10.40
C MET A 22 25.57 12.91 -9.96
N THR A 23 24.37 13.42 -9.68
CA THR A 23 24.17 14.83 -9.35
C THR A 23 24.83 15.16 -8.02
N THR A 24 24.55 14.38 -6.97
CA THR A 24 25.18 14.60 -5.66
C THR A 24 26.69 14.43 -5.72
N ARG A 25 27.18 13.47 -6.51
CA ARG A 25 28.62 13.24 -6.71
C ARG A 25 29.30 14.44 -7.38
N LEU A 26 28.77 14.91 -8.51
CA LEU A 26 29.39 15.99 -9.28
C LEU A 26 29.24 17.36 -8.60
N ALA A 27 28.15 17.58 -7.88
CA ALA A 27 27.92 18.82 -7.13
C ALA A 27 28.71 18.90 -5.80
N ARG A 28 29.38 17.81 -5.38
CA ARG A 28 30.34 17.77 -4.26
C ARG A 28 29.81 18.24 -2.90
N PHE A 29 28.49 18.12 -2.65
CA PHE A 29 27.90 18.47 -1.36
C PHE A 29 27.59 17.25 -0.46
N GLY A 30 27.87 16.03 -0.93
CA GLY A 30 27.38 14.79 -0.29
C GLY A 30 27.85 14.53 1.15
N SER A 31 28.94 15.15 1.61
CA SER A 31 29.48 15.02 2.98
C SER A 31 28.89 16.03 3.97
N GLN A 32 28.10 17.00 3.51
CA GLN A 32 27.49 17.99 4.38
C GLN A 32 26.37 17.35 5.21
N LEU A 33 26.27 17.75 6.49
CA LEU A 33 25.09 17.46 7.30
C LEU A 33 23.94 18.34 6.80
N ALA A 34 22.77 17.73 6.66
CA ALA A 34 21.57 18.40 6.19
C ALA A 34 20.33 17.84 6.89
N LYS A 35 19.20 18.50 6.64
CA LYS A 35 17.88 18.16 7.15
C LYS A 35 16.90 18.01 6.00
N ILE A 36 16.03 17.01 6.08
CA ILE A 36 14.89 16.82 5.18
C ILE A 36 13.58 16.98 5.96
N GLN A 37 12.60 17.62 5.34
CA GLN A 37 11.28 17.86 5.93
C GLN A 37 10.19 17.50 4.91
N PHE A 38 9.15 16.80 5.37
CA PHE A 38 7.99 16.47 4.56
C PHE A 38 6.75 17.17 5.13
N PHE A 39 6.01 17.79 4.23
CA PHE A 39 4.78 18.52 4.53
C PHE A 39 3.64 17.95 3.71
N THR A 40 2.45 17.96 4.29
CA THR A 40 1.21 17.69 3.56
C THR A 40 0.90 18.85 2.61
N LYS A 41 0.39 18.56 1.41
CA LYS A 41 -0.19 19.60 0.53
C LYS A 41 -1.69 19.78 0.79
N ASP A 42 -2.36 18.67 1.04
CA ASP A 42 -3.78 18.57 1.32
C ASP A 42 -4.01 17.83 2.64
N SER A 43 -5.20 17.99 3.20
CA SER A 43 -5.68 17.18 4.33
C SER A 43 -5.61 15.69 3.98
N THR A 44 -4.88 14.90 4.77
CA THR A 44 -4.57 13.51 4.42
C THR A 44 -4.47 12.60 5.64
N VAL A 45 -4.77 11.32 5.43
CA VAL A 45 -4.39 10.25 6.37
C VAL A 45 -2.99 9.79 6.01
N ILE A 46 -2.04 9.97 6.92
CA ILE A 46 -0.65 9.55 6.72
C ILE A 46 -0.59 8.03 6.65
N CYS A 47 0.14 7.51 5.66
CA CYS A 47 0.44 6.09 5.57
C CYS A 47 1.83 5.89 4.96
N GLY A 48 2.59 4.96 5.53
CA GLY A 48 3.89 4.53 4.98
C GLY A 48 5.11 5.03 5.76
N THR A 49 4.94 5.76 6.86
CA THR A 49 6.05 6.36 7.61
C THR A 49 6.94 5.31 8.28
N GLU A 50 6.40 4.16 8.66
CA GLU A 50 7.19 3.06 9.23
C GLU A 50 8.15 2.44 8.20
N GLU A 51 7.73 2.31 6.94
CA GLU A 51 8.62 1.85 5.86
C GLU A 51 9.69 2.90 5.55
N VAL A 52 9.33 4.19 5.55
CA VAL A 52 10.30 5.28 5.38
C VAL A 52 11.32 5.34 6.51
N MET A 53 10.91 5.15 7.77
CA MET A 53 11.85 5.07 8.89
C MET A 53 12.85 3.92 8.74
N ARG A 54 12.41 2.76 8.21
CA ARG A 54 13.33 1.65 7.94
C ARG A 54 14.29 1.96 6.79
N LEU A 55 13.83 2.67 5.77
CA LEU A 55 14.69 3.16 4.70
C LEU A 55 15.72 4.18 5.24
N PHE A 56 15.32 5.07 6.15
CA PHE A 56 16.23 6.01 6.82
C PHE A 56 17.31 5.28 7.63
N SER A 57 16.92 4.27 8.41
CA SER A 57 17.87 3.47 9.20
C SER A 57 18.95 2.81 8.33
N LYS A 58 18.62 2.37 7.12
CA LYS A 58 19.58 1.73 6.19
C LYS A 58 20.66 2.68 5.67
N LEU A 59 20.41 3.98 5.75
CA LEU A 59 21.33 5.02 5.29
C LEU A 59 21.84 5.91 6.45
N ASN A 60 21.72 5.46 7.69
CA ASN A 60 22.12 6.23 8.88
C ASN A 60 21.50 7.63 8.92
N ILE A 61 20.22 7.73 8.54
CA ILE A 61 19.41 8.95 8.64
C ILE A 61 18.61 8.86 9.94
N THR A 62 18.67 9.91 10.76
CA THR A 62 18.05 9.96 12.08
C THR A 62 16.76 10.78 12.00
N PRO A 63 15.57 10.19 12.23
CA PRO A 63 14.33 10.95 12.30
C PRO A 63 14.30 11.82 13.57
N THR A 64 13.86 13.07 13.43
CA THR A 64 13.67 14.03 14.54
C THR A 64 12.19 14.33 14.80
N LEU A 65 11.31 14.03 13.83
CA LEU A 65 9.86 14.10 13.95
C LEU A 65 9.23 13.01 13.09
N VAL A 66 8.26 12.26 13.61
CA VAL A 66 7.51 11.26 12.85
C VAL A 66 6.05 11.23 13.30
N THR A 67 5.15 11.36 12.34
CA THR A 67 3.74 10.97 12.49
C THR A 67 3.56 9.52 12.05
N LEU A 68 2.83 8.72 12.82
CA LEU A 68 2.57 7.32 12.49
C LEU A 68 1.46 7.14 11.44
N SER A 69 1.45 5.99 10.78
CA SER A 69 0.38 5.66 9.83
C SER A 69 -0.99 5.62 10.52
N GLY A 70 -1.99 6.25 9.92
CA GLY A 70 -3.37 6.31 10.42
C GLY A 70 -3.77 7.64 11.04
N GLU A 71 -2.79 8.47 11.39
CA GLU A 71 -3.06 9.83 11.83
C GLU A 71 -3.57 10.67 10.66
N HIS A 72 -4.60 11.48 10.94
CA HIS A 72 -5.08 12.49 10.02
C HIS A 72 -4.35 13.80 10.27
N ILE A 73 -3.82 14.40 9.22
CA ILE A 73 -3.09 15.67 9.26
C ILE A 73 -3.70 16.65 8.26
N ASP A 74 -3.85 17.91 8.69
CA ASP A 74 -4.33 19.00 7.85
C ASP A 74 -3.31 19.40 6.77
N ALA A 75 -3.72 20.24 5.82
CA ALA A 75 -2.83 20.75 4.79
C ALA A 75 -1.69 21.62 5.36
N ASN A 76 -0.53 21.60 4.70
CA ASN A 76 0.65 22.39 5.02
C ASN A 76 1.27 22.13 6.41
N VAL A 77 1.07 20.94 6.96
CA VAL A 77 1.62 20.53 8.25
C VAL A 77 2.83 19.62 8.04
N LYS A 78 3.90 19.86 8.80
CA LYS A 78 5.08 19.01 8.82
C LYS A 78 4.77 17.72 9.58
N PHE A 79 5.00 16.57 8.96
CA PHE A 79 4.69 15.25 9.55
C PHE A 79 5.89 14.31 9.65
N LEU A 80 6.99 14.65 8.98
CA LEU A 80 8.22 13.88 9.03
C LEU A 80 9.42 14.82 8.87
N GLU A 81 10.40 14.68 9.77
CA GLU A 81 11.67 15.38 9.70
C GLU A 81 12.80 14.40 10.04
N ALA A 82 13.93 14.53 9.34
CA ALA A 82 15.11 13.73 9.62
C ALA A 82 16.41 14.46 9.27
N GLU A 83 17.51 14.02 9.86
CA GLU A 83 18.85 14.57 9.70
C GLU A 83 19.83 13.48 9.25
N GLY A 84 20.83 13.87 8.46
CA GLY A 84 21.85 12.95 7.96
C GLY A 84 22.79 13.61 6.95
N LEU A 85 23.65 12.82 6.32
CA LEU A 85 24.47 13.30 5.22
C LEU A 85 23.61 13.61 4.00
N ALA A 86 23.88 14.74 3.34
CA ALA A 86 23.12 15.20 2.18
C ALA A 86 22.98 14.10 1.10
N LYS A 87 24.04 13.31 0.85
CA LYS A 87 23.98 12.19 -0.09
C LYS A 87 22.94 11.13 0.28
N HIS A 88 22.82 10.79 1.56
CA HIS A 88 21.85 9.80 2.03
C HIS A 88 20.42 10.36 1.95
N LEU A 89 20.23 11.62 2.34
CA LEU A 89 18.93 12.29 2.24
C LEU A 89 18.44 12.37 0.79
N HIS A 90 19.32 12.74 -0.15
CA HIS A 90 18.96 12.78 -1.57
C HIS A 90 18.67 11.40 -2.16
N THR A 91 19.45 10.37 -1.79
CA THR A 91 19.17 8.97 -2.19
C THR A 91 17.75 8.54 -1.84
N ILE A 92 17.24 8.93 -0.66
CA ILE A 92 15.94 8.45 -0.20
C ILE A 92 14.77 9.40 -0.43
N TRP A 93 15.05 10.63 -0.87
CA TRP A 93 14.05 11.69 -0.98
C TRP A 93 12.89 11.30 -1.92
N ARG A 94 13.20 10.91 -3.16
CA ARG A 94 12.18 10.60 -4.16
C ARG A 94 11.41 9.34 -3.79
N ILE A 95 12.12 8.29 -3.37
CA ILE A 95 11.55 7.02 -2.92
C ILE A 95 10.55 7.25 -1.76
N SER A 96 10.96 7.96 -0.71
CA SER A 96 10.10 8.27 0.44
C SER A 96 8.89 9.07 0.02
N SER A 97 9.08 10.12 -0.77
CA SER A 97 7.98 10.98 -1.23
C SER A 97 6.96 10.20 -2.05
N ASN A 98 7.41 9.32 -2.94
CA ASN A 98 6.54 8.50 -3.77
C ASN A 98 5.76 7.48 -2.92
N LEU A 99 6.44 6.78 -2.00
CA LEU A 99 5.82 5.80 -1.11
C LEU A 99 4.74 6.44 -0.23
N LEU A 100 5.08 7.55 0.44
CA LEU A 100 4.18 8.30 1.32
C LEU A 100 2.98 8.85 0.53
N SER A 101 3.21 9.45 -0.64
CA SER A 101 2.12 10.01 -1.44
C SER A 101 1.16 8.93 -1.94
N TYR A 102 1.69 7.82 -2.44
CA TYR A 102 0.88 6.72 -2.96
C TYR A 102 0.05 6.06 -1.85
N ALA A 103 0.69 5.73 -0.73
CA ALA A 103 0.02 5.08 0.39
C ALA A 103 -0.99 6.00 1.08
N SER A 104 -0.61 7.25 1.36
CA SER A 104 -1.50 8.23 2.02
C SER A 104 -2.71 8.59 1.15
N GLY A 105 -2.52 8.67 -0.18
CA GLY A 105 -3.63 8.88 -1.11
C GLY A 105 -4.66 7.76 -1.07
N ILE A 106 -4.22 6.50 -1.00
CA ILE A 106 -5.11 5.33 -0.86
C ILE A 106 -5.80 5.33 0.51
N ALA A 107 -5.06 5.57 1.59
CA ALA A 107 -5.60 5.59 2.94
C ALA A 107 -6.67 6.69 3.11
N THR A 108 -6.39 7.89 2.60
CA THR A 108 -7.31 9.04 2.64
C THR A 108 -8.60 8.74 1.89
N ARG A 109 -8.51 8.21 0.66
CA ARG A 109 -9.69 7.85 -0.14
C ARG A 109 -10.49 6.72 0.50
N THR A 110 -9.80 5.75 1.09
CA THR A 110 -10.46 4.64 1.80
C THR A 110 -11.23 5.15 3.01
N LYS A 111 -10.63 6.04 3.81
CA LYS A 111 -11.29 6.67 4.96
C LYS A 111 -12.56 7.41 4.54
N LEU A 112 -12.48 8.21 3.47
CA LEU A 112 -13.64 8.91 2.93
C LEU A 112 -14.77 7.95 2.50
N MET A 113 -14.43 6.84 1.82
CA MET A 113 -15.41 5.83 1.41
C MET A 113 -16.07 5.16 2.62
N VAL A 114 -15.27 4.78 3.63
CA VAL A 114 -15.75 4.15 4.87
C VAL A 114 -16.68 5.08 5.62
N GLU A 115 -16.28 6.33 5.84
CA GLU A 115 -17.10 7.32 6.54
C GLU A 115 -18.39 7.63 5.79
N THR A 116 -18.33 7.75 4.46
CA THR A 116 -19.52 8.00 3.63
C THR A 116 -20.49 6.83 3.69
N ALA A 117 -19.98 5.60 3.60
CA ALA A 117 -20.82 4.40 3.62
C ALA A 117 -21.46 4.16 5.00
N LYS A 118 -20.69 4.38 6.09
CA LYS A 118 -21.18 4.20 7.46
C LYS A 118 -22.25 5.20 7.88
N LYS A 119 -22.33 6.37 7.25
CA LYS A 119 -23.46 7.30 7.42
C LYS A 119 -24.79 6.71 6.96
N ILE A 120 -24.76 5.77 6.01
CA ILE A 120 -25.95 5.11 5.45
C ILE A 120 -26.24 3.81 6.20
N ASN A 121 -25.21 2.98 6.38
CA ASN A 121 -25.31 1.72 7.11
C ASN A 121 -24.05 1.53 7.98
N PRO A 122 -24.16 1.65 9.32
CA PRO A 122 -23.03 1.49 10.23
C PRO A 122 -22.28 0.15 10.09
N ASP A 123 -22.98 -0.92 9.65
CA ASP A 123 -22.44 -2.27 9.52
C ASP A 123 -21.75 -2.53 8.16
N ILE A 124 -21.75 -1.56 7.26
CA ILE A 124 -21.14 -1.73 5.93
C ILE A 124 -19.61 -1.80 6.02
N ILE A 125 -19.03 -2.75 5.28
CA ILE A 125 -17.59 -2.96 5.20
C ILE A 125 -17.11 -2.61 3.80
N ILE A 126 -16.23 -1.61 3.70
CA ILE A 126 -15.53 -1.29 2.45
C ILE A 126 -14.33 -2.21 2.30
N THR A 127 -14.21 -2.88 1.15
CA THR A 127 -13.11 -3.80 0.89
C THR A 127 -12.31 -3.45 -0.35
N GLY A 128 -11.01 -3.73 -0.30
CA GLY A 128 -10.12 -3.65 -1.47
C GLY A 128 -10.36 -4.77 -2.49
N THR A 129 -9.83 -4.57 -3.70
CA THR A 129 -9.76 -5.62 -4.73
C THR A 129 -8.31 -5.93 -5.11
N ARG A 130 -8.12 -6.90 -6.02
CA ARG A 130 -6.80 -7.22 -6.60
C ARG A 130 -6.38 -6.27 -7.72
N LYS A 131 -7.17 -5.24 -8.04
CA LYS A 131 -6.87 -4.22 -9.06
C LYS A 131 -5.83 -3.23 -8.52
N THR A 132 -4.64 -3.73 -8.24
CA THR A 132 -3.50 -2.98 -7.70
C THR A 132 -2.41 -2.91 -8.76
N ILE A 133 -1.61 -1.83 -8.75
CA ILE A 133 -0.38 -1.78 -9.56
C ILE A 133 0.50 -2.99 -9.20
N PRO A 134 1.10 -3.69 -10.19
CA PRO A 134 2.02 -4.79 -9.91
C PRO A 134 3.09 -4.40 -8.88
N TYR A 135 3.50 -5.35 -8.03
CA TYR A 135 4.46 -5.17 -6.93
C TYR A 135 4.05 -4.21 -5.79
N THR A 136 2.93 -3.48 -5.89
CA THR A 136 2.49 -2.54 -4.85
C THR A 136 1.47 -3.12 -3.86
N ARG A 137 1.10 -4.40 -3.99
CA ARG A 137 -0.06 -4.96 -3.28
C ARG A 137 0.06 -4.86 -1.76
N LYS A 138 1.25 -5.07 -1.19
CA LYS A 138 1.48 -4.95 0.26
C LYS A 138 1.21 -3.53 0.76
N ILE A 139 1.76 -2.52 0.08
CA ILE A 139 1.56 -1.13 0.49
C ILE A 139 0.11 -0.67 0.28
N VAL A 140 -0.56 -1.13 -0.78
CA VAL A 140 -1.99 -0.88 -0.98
C VAL A 140 -2.82 -1.53 0.12
N ALA A 141 -2.55 -2.79 0.48
CA ALA A 141 -3.24 -3.46 1.56
C ALA A 141 -3.05 -2.73 2.90
N LYS A 142 -1.83 -2.24 3.17
CA LYS A 142 -1.54 -1.45 4.38
C LYS A 142 -2.38 -0.18 4.37
N ALA A 143 -2.35 0.57 3.26
CA ALA A 143 -3.09 1.81 3.13
C ALA A 143 -4.62 1.63 3.27
N ILE A 144 -5.18 0.54 2.72
CA ILE A 144 -6.61 0.23 2.89
C ILE A 144 -6.94 -0.01 4.36
N LEU A 145 -6.14 -0.82 5.07
CA LEU A 145 -6.35 -1.09 6.50
C LEU A 145 -6.21 0.19 7.34
N VAL A 146 -5.19 1.00 7.05
CA VAL A 146 -4.94 2.29 7.70
C VAL A 146 -6.11 3.27 7.47
N GLY A 147 -6.69 3.28 6.28
CA GLY A 147 -7.89 4.05 5.97
C GLY A 147 -9.19 3.50 6.57
N GLY A 148 -9.15 2.43 7.37
CA GLY A 148 -10.32 1.82 8.00
C GLY A 148 -11.14 0.90 7.08
N GLY A 149 -10.64 0.60 5.89
CA GLY A 149 -11.19 -0.44 5.02
C GLY A 149 -10.70 -1.83 5.43
N ASN A 150 -11.19 -2.85 4.73
CA ASN A 150 -10.81 -4.24 4.96
C ASN A 150 -10.27 -4.90 3.68
N ILE A 151 -9.60 -6.04 3.85
CA ILE A 151 -9.05 -6.82 2.76
C ILE A 151 -10.10 -7.85 2.34
N ASN A 152 -10.37 -7.93 1.04
CA ASN A 152 -11.11 -9.04 0.48
C ASN A 152 -10.17 -10.25 0.32
N ARG A 153 -9.52 -10.39 -0.84
CA ARG A 153 -8.42 -11.33 -1.07
C ARG A 153 -7.24 -10.63 -1.73
N LEU A 154 -6.02 -10.94 -1.31
CA LEU A 154 -4.78 -10.40 -1.86
C LEU A 154 -4.21 -11.27 -2.98
N SER A 155 -4.63 -12.53 -3.10
CA SER A 155 -4.11 -13.43 -4.12
C SER A 155 -5.18 -14.35 -4.73
N LEU A 156 -4.79 -15.09 -5.78
CA LEU A 156 -5.62 -16.17 -6.34
C LEU A 156 -5.65 -17.41 -5.42
N SER A 157 -4.72 -17.50 -4.47
CA SER A 157 -4.50 -18.69 -3.64
C SER A 157 -5.22 -18.64 -2.29
N GLU A 158 -5.81 -17.50 -1.92
CA GLU A 158 -6.51 -17.33 -0.64
C GLU A 158 -7.93 -17.90 -0.69
N ASN A 159 -8.79 -17.30 -1.53
CA ASN A 159 -10.20 -17.66 -1.65
C ASN A 159 -10.56 -17.98 -3.09
N ILE A 160 -11.49 -18.92 -3.28
CA ILE A 160 -12.03 -19.28 -4.58
C ILE A 160 -13.15 -18.30 -4.91
N LEU A 161 -13.02 -17.59 -6.04
CA LEU A 161 -14.03 -16.64 -6.51
C LEU A 161 -14.28 -16.88 -8.00
N LEU A 162 -15.50 -17.34 -8.29
CA LEU A 162 -15.94 -17.74 -9.63
C LEU A 162 -16.82 -16.64 -10.24
N PHE A 163 -16.30 -16.03 -11.30
CA PHE A 163 -16.99 -15.04 -12.15
C PHE A 163 -17.66 -15.67 -13.38
N ARG A 164 -18.43 -14.85 -14.12
CA ARG A 164 -19.07 -15.22 -15.39
C ARG A 164 -18.18 -15.91 -16.39
N ASN A 165 -16.95 -15.43 -16.54
CA ASN A 165 -16.01 -16.04 -17.47
C ASN A 165 -15.57 -17.44 -17.05
N HIS A 166 -15.64 -17.79 -15.77
CA HIS A 166 -15.37 -19.16 -15.32
C HIS A 166 -16.56 -20.08 -15.63
N TYR A 167 -17.78 -19.70 -15.22
CA TYR A 167 -18.93 -20.61 -15.41
C TYR A 167 -19.33 -20.80 -16.88
N LYS A 168 -18.87 -19.95 -17.82
CA LYS A 168 -18.97 -20.21 -19.28
C LYS A 168 -18.35 -21.56 -19.67
N PHE A 169 -17.24 -21.96 -19.05
CA PHE A 169 -16.59 -23.25 -19.30
C PHE A 169 -17.38 -24.45 -18.77
N PHE A 170 -18.43 -24.20 -17.97
CA PHE A 170 -19.32 -25.24 -17.46
C PHE A 170 -20.66 -25.28 -18.23
N GLY A 171 -20.85 -24.42 -19.24
CA GLY A 171 -22.14 -24.24 -19.91
C GLY A 171 -23.11 -23.32 -19.15
N GLY A 172 -22.58 -22.34 -18.42
CA GLY A 172 -23.35 -21.38 -17.62
C GLY A 172 -23.43 -21.72 -16.14
N LEU A 173 -24.15 -20.89 -15.36
CA LEU A 173 -24.28 -21.04 -13.91
C LEU A 173 -24.85 -22.42 -13.53
N ASN A 174 -25.88 -22.89 -14.24
CA ASN A 174 -26.46 -24.22 -14.01
C ASN A 174 -25.43 -25.35 -14.17
N GLY A 175 -24.49 -25.22 -15.09
CA GLY A 175 -23.42 -26.18 -15.28
C GLY A 175 -22.38 -26.16 -14.17
N LEU A 176 -22.05 -24.98 -13.66
CA LEU A 176 -21.21 -24.84 -12.48
C LEU A 176 -21.86 -25.50 -11.25
N LEU A 177 -23.15 -25.26 -11.02
CA LEU A 177 -23.89 -25.82 -9.89
C LEU A 177 -23.89 -27.36 -9.88
N ARG A 178 -23.96 -28.00 -11.06
CA ARG A 178 -23.83 -29.47 -11.18
C ARG A 178 -22.46 -30.01 -10.74
N LYS A 179 -21.40 -29.19 -10.78
CA LYS A 179 -20.05 -29.55 -10.36
C LYS A 179 -19.69 -29.01 -8.97
N PHE A 180 -20.58 -28.25 -8.33
CA PHE A 180 -20.26 -27.48 -7.14
C PHE A 180 -19.85 -28.35 -5.94
N GLU A 181 -20.53 -29.47 -5.70
CA GLU A 181 -20.18 -30.39 -4.61
C GLU A 181 -18.76 -30.96 -4.75
N GLN A 182 -18.33 -31.28 -5.98
CA GLN A 182 -16.97 -31.73 -6.24
C GLN A 182 -15.97 -30.59 -6.00
N ILE A 183 -16.23 -29.38 -6.52
CA ILE A 183 -15.38 -28.21 -6.30
C ILE A 183 -15.25 -27.90 -4.80
N LYS A 184 -16.34 -28.01 -4.04
CA LYS A 184 -16.37 -27.79 -2.59
C LYS A 184 -15.54 -28.83 -1.84
N LYS A 185 -15.60 -30.10 -2.24
CA LYS A 185 -14.75 -31.16 -1.70
C LYS A 185 -13.27 -30.86 -1.97
N ASP A 186 -12.93 -30.50 -3.21
CA ASP A 186 -11.55 -30.22 -3.62
C ASP A 186 -10.99 -28.92 -3.05
N ALA A 187 -11.86 -27.95 -2.72
CA ALA A 187 -11.48 -26.72 -2.04
C ALA A 187 -10.91 -26.94 -0.63
N ALA A 188 -11.15 -28.13 -0.04
CA ALA A 188 -10.65 -28.53 1.27
C ALA A 188 -10.90 -27.45 2.34
N GLY A 189 -12.14 -26.96 2.41
CA GLY A 189 -12.58 -25.97 3.40
C GLY A 189 -12.28 -24.51 3.06
N LYS A 190 -11.66 -24.20 1.91
CA LYS A 190 -11.47 -22.81 1.47
C LYS A 190 -12.83 -22.16 1.14
N PRO A 191 -13.06 -20.89 1.53
CA PRO A 191 -14.26 -20.17 1.15
C PRO A 191 -14.42 -20.10 -0.38
N ILE A 192 -15.64 -20.36 -0.84
CA ILE A 192 -16.03 -20.24 -2.25
C ILE A 192 -17.08 -19.15 -2.36
N SER A 193 -16.81 -18.17 -3.22
CA SER A 193 -17.75 -17.12 -3.60
C SER A 193 -18.04 -17.22 -5.10
N ILE A 194 -19.28 -16.92 -5.49
CA ILE A 194 -19.71 -16.87 -6.89
C ILE A 194 -20.27 -15.47 -7.14
N GLU A 195 -19.79 -14.80 -8.19
CA GLU A 195 -20.38 -13.54 -8.63
C GLU A 195 -21.65 -13.84 -9.43
N ALA A 196 -22.78 -13.38 -8.90
CA ALA A 196 -24.05 -13.37 -9.61
C ALA A 196 -24.20 -12.04 -10.34
N ASP A 197 -24.43 -12.10 -11.64
CA ASP A 197 -24.73 -10.95 -12.49
C ASP A 197 -26.09 -11.20 -13.15
N ASN A 198 -26.94 -10.18 -13.22
CA ASN A 198 -28.34 -10.30 -13.63
C ASN A 198 -28.53 -10.38 -15.15
N GLY A 199 -27.46 -10.44 -15.93
CA GLY A 199 -27.52 -10.63 -17.38
C GLY A 199 -27.65 -9.32 -18.14
#